data_AF-A0A2W4M454-F1
#
_entry.id   AF-A0A2W4M454-F1
#
_cell.length_a   1.000
_cell.length_b   1.000
_cell.length_c   1.000
_cell.angle_alpha   90.00
_cell.angle_beta   90.00
_cell.angle_gamma   90.00
#
_symmetry.space_group_name_H-M   'P 1'
#
loop_
_entity.id
_entity.type
_entity.pdbx_description
1 polymer ?
#
loop_
_entity_poly.entity_id
_entity_poly.type
_entity_poly.pdbx_seq_one_letter_code
_entity_poly.pdbx_strand_id
1 'polypeptide(L)'
;MTTIKTTCVRCGDIHLTPADVALELRPGAREGDYRFTCPTCTYQQRRPANSRVVSVLLATGVAFEVINPEPITEEEIEAFAAALEAEPDPFRLLAG
;
A
#
# COMPACT_ATOMS: atom_id res chain seq x y z
N MET A 1 -4.46 -10.93 -20.57
CA MET A 1 -4.64 -9.61 -19.93
C MET A 1 -5.49 -9.82 -18.70
N THR A 2 -4.97 -9.51 -17.51
CA THR A 2 -5.70 -9.74 -16.26
C THR A 2 -6.63 -8.56 -15.99
N THR A 3 -7.87 -8.84 -15.59
CA THR A 3 -8.89 -7.82 -15.32
C THR A 3 -9.38 -7.91 -13.88
N ILE A 4 -9.52 -6.77 -13.22
CA ILE A 4 -10.03 -6.62 -11.86
C ILE A 4 -11.47 -6.09 -11.97
N LYS A 5 -12.44 -6.86 -11.46
CA LYS A 5 -13.83 -6.41 -11.36
C LYS A 5 -14.05 -5.71 -10.02
N THR A 6 -14.59 -4.50 -10.05
CA THR A 6 -14.95 -3.72 -8.84
C THR A 6 -16.18 -2.87 -9.09
N THR A 7 -16.66 -2.16 -8.07
CA THR A 7 -17.90 -1.37 -8.13
C THR A 7 -17.62 0.11 -7.84
N CYS A 8 -17.94 0.96 -8.83
CA CYS A 8 -18.03 2.40 -8.68
C CYS A 8 -19.33 2.78 -7.95
N VAL A 9 -19.26 3.65 -6.94
CA VAL A 9 -20.47 4.13 -6.23
C VAL A 9 -21.45 4.90 -7.11
N ARG A 10 -20.99 5.41 -8.26
CA ARG A 10 -21.82 6.18 -9.20
C ARG A 10 -22.33 5.37 -10.39
N CYS A 11 -21.52 4.43 -10.90
CA CYS A 11 -21.79 3.72 -12.15
C CYS A 11 -22.14 2.24 -11.97
N GLY A 12 -21.89 1.66 -10.79
CA GLY A 12 -22.01 0.22 -10.58
C GLY A 12 -20.74 -0.53 -10.99
N ASP A 13 -20.89 -1.74 -11.50
CA ASP A 13 -19.78 -2.64 -11.83
C ASP A 13 -18.93 -2.10 -12.99
N ILE A 14 -17.62 -2.12 -12.79
CA ILE A 14 -16.62 -1.70 -13.76
C ILE A 14 -15.48 -2.73 -13.81
N HIS A 15 -14.72 -2.68 -14.90
CA HIS A 15 -13.53 -3.49 -15.09
C HIS A 15 -12.31 -2.59 -15.18
N LEU A 16 -11.25 -2.98 -14.48
CA LEU A 16 -9.98 -2.27 -14.40
C LEU A 16 -8.85 -3.22 -14.78
N THR A 17 -7.74 -2.66 -15.23
CA THR A 17 -6.46 -3.36 -15.32
C THR A 17 -5.67 -3.17 -14.03
N PRO A 18 -4.61 -3.98 -13.77
CA PRO A 18 -3.74 -3.75 -12.63
C PRO A 18 -3.10 -2.37 -12.60
N ALA A 19 -2.89 -1.73 -13.75
CA ALA A 19 -2.32 -0.39 -13.85
C ALA A 19 -3.31 0.73 -13.45
N ASP A 20 -4.62 0.44 -13.44
CA ASP A 20 -5.67 1.41 -13.06
C ASP A 20 -5.91 1.44 -11.54
N VAL A 21 -5.26 0.55 -10.79
CA VAL A 21 -5.38 0.41 -9.34
C VAL A 21 -4.03 0.71 -8.70
N ALA A 22 -4.04 1.44 -7.59
CA ALA A 22 -2.87 1.63 -6.74
C ALA A 22 -3.19 1.15 -5.33
N LEU A 23 -2.27 0.40 -4.73
CA LEU A 23 -2.38 -0.11 -3.37
C LEU A 23 -1.53 0.74 -2.42
N GLU A 24 -2.09 1.13 -1.29
CA GLU A 24 -1.46 1.92 -0.23
C GLU A 24 -1.38 1.05 1.02
N LEU A 25 -0.19 0.61 1.40
CA LEU A 25 0.02 -0.24 2.58
C LEU A 25 0.41 0.58 3.80
N ARG A 26 -0.07 0.18 4.98
CA ARG A 26 0.42 0.69 6.26
C ARG A 26 1.79 0.06 6.59
N PRO A 27 2.73 0.78 7.24
CA PRO A 27 4.04 0.23 7.63
C PRO A 27 3.88 -1.01 8.52
N GLY A 28 4.61 -2.08 8.23
CA GLY A 28 4.57 -3.33 9.01
C GLY A 28 3.24 -4.09 8.97
N ALA A 29 2.23 -3.59 8.27
CA ALA A 29 0.89 -4.17 8.25
C ALA A 29 0.61 -4.93 6.95
N ARG A 30 -0.27 -5.93 7.04
CA ARG A 30 -0.80 -6.65 5.88
C ARG A 30 -2.13 -6.07 5.38
N GLU A 31 -2.45 -4.85 5.79
CA GLU A 31 -3.69 -4.16 5.47
C GLU A 31 -3.38 -2.76 4.95
N GLY A 32 -4.34 -2.18 4.25
CA GLY A 32 -4.16 -0.86 3.67
C GLY A 32 -5.43 -0.38 2.99
N ASP A 33 -5.25 0.48 2.01
CA ASP A 33 -6.31 1.00 1.16
C ASP A 33 -5.90 0.80 -0.30
N TYR A 34 -6.87 0.60 -1.20
CA TYR A 34 -6.62 0.68 -2.63
C TYR A 34 -7.43 1.81 -3.23
N ARG A 35 -6.84 2.47 -4.23
CA ARG A 35 -7.46 3.57 -4.98
C ARG A 35 -7.54 3.25 -6.46
N PHE A 36 -8.58 3.77 -7.10
CA PHE A 36 -8.74 3.75 -8.55
C PHE A 36 -9.60 4.93 -9.01
N THR A 37 -9.45 5.30 -10.28
CA THR A 37 -10.31 6.28 -10.94
C THR A 37 -11.31 5.55 -11.82
N CYS A 38 -12.60 5.82 -11.65
CA CYS A 38 -13.62 5.20 -12.49
C CYS A 38 -13.44 5.64 -13.96
N PRO A 39 -13.29 4.71 -14.92
CA PRO A 39 -13.10 5.07 -16.33
C PRO A 39 -14.35 5.71 -16.96
N THR A 40 -15.53 5.51 -16.36
CA THR A 40 -16.80 6.04 -16.87
C THR A 40 -17.10 7.46 -16.38
N CYS A 41 -16.90 7.73 -15.09
CA CYS A 41 -17.32 9.00 -14.47
C CYS A 41 -16.17 9.78 -13.83
N THR A 42 -14.93 9.33 -14.02
CA THR A 42 -13.68 9.92 -13.50
C THR A 42 -13.63 10.14 -11.99
N TYR A 43 -14.59 9.59 -11.23
CA TYR A 43 -14.64 9.70 -9.80
C TYR A 43 -13.57 8.82 -9.15
N GLN A 44 -12.71 9.42 -8.32
CA GLN A 44 -11.69 8.72 -7.56
C GLN A 44 -12.33 8.01 -6.37
N GLN A 45 -11.99 6.73 -6.21
CA GLN A 45 -12.49 5.86 -5.16
C GLN A 45 -11.31 5.39 -4.32
N ARG A 46 -11.46 5.41 -3.00
CA ARG A 46 -10.55 4.77 -2.04
C ARG A 46 -11.34 3.75 -1.23
N ARG A 47 -10.78 2.56 -1.02
CA ARG A 47 -11.45 1.43 -0.37
C ARG A 47 -10.48 0.70 0.56
N PRO A 48 -10.95 0.25 1.74
CA PRO A 48 -10.11 -0.56 2.62
C PRO A 48 -9.77 -1.90 1.95
N ALA A 49 -8.51 -2.30 2.09
CA ALA A 49 -7.98 -3.59 1.69
C ALA A 49 -7.55 -4.37 2.94
N ASN A 50 -8.28 -5.43 3.26
CA ASN A 50 -7.80 -6.41 4.24
C ASN A 50 -6.68 -7.28 3.65
N SER A 51 -6.04 -8.09 4.48
CA SER A 51 -4.91 -8.96 4.09
C SER A 51 -5.18 -9.87 2.90
N ARG A 52 -6.40 -10.38 2.76
CA ARG A 52 -6.79 -11.17 1.58
C ARG A 52 -6.82 -10.31 0.32
N VAL A 53 -7.44 -9.12 0.37
CA VAL A 53 -7.52 -8.20 -0.77
C VAL A 53 -6.13 -7.74 -1.18
N VAL A 54 -5.30 -7.33 -0.21
CA VAL A 54 -3.88 -6.97 -0.44
C VAL A 54 -3.15 -8.08 -1.18
N SER A 55 -3.24 -9.33 -0.69
CA SER A 55 -2.55 -10.46 -1.29
C SER A 55 -2.98 -10.70 -2.74
N VAL A 56 -4.28 -10.58 -3.01
CA VAL A 56 -4.81 -10.73 -4.38
C VAL A 56 -4.27 -9.60 -5.28
N LEU A 57 -4.36 -8.34 -4.86
CA LEU A 57 -3.91 -7.21 -5.67
C LEU A 57 -2.40 -7.31 -6.00
N LEU A 58 -1.57 -7.65 -5.01
CA LEU A 58 -0.14 -7.88 -5.21
C LEU A 58 0.10 -9.04 -6.20
N ALA A 59 -0.58 -10.18 -6.03
CA ALA A 59 -0.46 -11.31 -6.94
C ALA A 59 -0.92 -11.00 -8.38
N THR A 60 -1.80 -10.01 -8.54
CA THR A 60 -2.31 -9.55 -9.84
C THR A 60 -1.36 -8.55 -10.52
N GLY A 61 -0.29 -8.12 -9.84
CA GLY A 61 0.69 -7.16 -10.37
C GLY A 61 0.29 -5.69 -10.17
N VAL A 62 -0.60 -5.39 -9.22
CA VAL A 62 -0.94 -4.02 -8.84
C VAL A 62 0.26 -3.36 -8.15
N ALA A 63 0.61 -2.15 -8.58
CA ALA A 63 1.66 -1.38 -7.94
C ALA A 63 1.23 -0.94 -6.53
N PHE A 64 2.18 -0.94 -5.59
CA PHE A 64 1.93 -0.50 -4.22
C PHE A 64 2.94 0.54 -3.74
N GLU A 65 2.49 1.37 -2.82
CA GLU A 65 3.32 2.29 -2.04
C GLU A 65 3.06 2.04 -0.55
N VAL A 66 4.10 2.16 0.28
CA VAL A 66 3.95 2.13 1.74
C VAL A 66 3.77 3.57 2.20
N ILE A 67 2.59 3.88 2.75
CA ILE A 67 2.27 5.21 3.25
C ILE A 67 2.35 5.15 4.77
N ASN A 68 3.30 5.88 5.35
CA ASN A 68 3.28 6.20 6.76
C ASN A 68 2.54 7.53 6.96
N PRO A 69 1.27 7.53 7.42
CA PRO A 69 0.56 8.77 7.67
C PRO A 69 1.11 9.54 8.87
N GLU A 70 1.83 8.86 9.77
CA GLU A 70 2.43 9.46 10.95
C GLU A 70 3.87 9.90 10.65
N PRO A 71 4.26 11.14 11.00
CA PRO A 71 5.65 11.54 10.91
C PRO A 71 6.49 10.69 11.87
N ILE A 72 7.72 10.36 11.47
CA ILE A 72 8.72 9.81 12.39
C ILE A 72 8.95 10.81 13.54
N THR A 73 8.97 10.32 14.77
CA THR A 73 9.21 11.14 15.97
C THR A 73 10.71 11.34 16.21
N GLU A 74 11.07 12.37 17.00
CA GLU A 74 12.46 12.58 17.43
C GLU A 74 12.99 11.38 18.24
N GLU A 75 12.15 10.79 19.09
CA GLU A 75 12.49 9.60 19.88
C GLU A 75 12.81 8.38 18.99
N GLU A 76 12.03 8.16 17.93
CA GLU A 76 12.31 7.10 16.96
C GLU A 76 13.63 7.34 16.20
N ILE A 77 13.92 8.60 15.85
CA ILE A 77 15.17 8.98 15.20
C ILE A 77 16.36 8.71 16.14
N GLU A 78 16.27 9.13 17.40
CA GLU A 78 17.32 8.92 18.40
C GLU A 78 17.57 7.43 18.64
N ALA A 79 16.50 6.64 18.78
CA ALA A 79 16.60 5.19 18.96
C ALA A 79 17.29 4.51 17.77
N PHE A 80 16.94 4.90 16.54
CA PHE A 80 17.58 4.37 15.34
C PHE A 80 19.05 4.80 15.22
N ALA A 81 19.37 6.06 15.53
CA ALA A 81 20.75 6.57 15.52
C ALA A 81 21.64 5.82 16.53
N ALA A 82 21.15 5.61 17.75
CA ALA A 82 21.87 4.84 18.76
C ALA A 82 22.09 3.38 18.34
N ALA A 83 21.10 2.77 17.67
CA ALA A 83 21.24 1.41 17.14
C ALA A 83 22.30 1.31 16.04
N LEU A 84 22.39 2.32 15.15
CA LEU A 84 23.44 2.40 14.12
C LEU A 84 24.84 2.58 14.71
N GLU A 85 24.98 3.34 15.79
CA GLU A 85 26.27 3.51 16.48
C GLU A 85 26.72 2.23 17.20
N ALA A 86 25.78 1.44 17.71
CA ALA A 86 26.06 0.22 18.46
C ALA A 86 26.33 -1.01 17.57
N GLU A 87 25.76 -1.06 16.36
CA GLU A 87 25.92 -2.18 15.43
C GLU A 87 26.95 -1.85 14.33
N PRO A 88 28.14 -2.49 14.32
CA PRO A 88 29.18 -2.22 13.33
C PRO A 88 28.80 -2.66 11.91
N ASP A 89 27.81 -3.55 11.74
CA ASP A 89 27.25 -3.93 10.43
C ASP A 89 25.80 -3.44 10.30
N PRO A 90 25.55 -2.29 9.64
CA PRO A 90 24.22 -1.71 9.53
C PRO A 90 23.20 -2.59 8.79
N PHE A 91 23.65 -3.57 7.99
CA PHE A 91 22.74 -4.49 7.30
C PHE A 91 22.11 -5.52 8.24
N ARG A 92 22.68 -5.77 9.43
CA ARG A 92 22.06 -6.62 10.45
C ARG A 92 20.77 -6.03 11.00
N LEU A 93 20.66 -4.72 11.08
CA LEU A 93 19.45 -4.03 11.55
C LEU A 93 18.26 -4.22 10.60
N LEU A 94 18.51 -4.60 9.35
CA LEU A 94 17.49 -4.80 8.30
C LEU A 94 17.15 -6.27 8.05
N ALA A 95 17.85 -7.21 8.69
CA ALA A 95 17.73 -8.64 8.44
C ALA A 95 16.65 -9.34 9.29
N GLY A 96 15.71 -8.58 9.86
CA GLY A 96 14.59 -9.09 10.65
C GLY A 96 13.59 -9.91 9.84
#